data_AF-A0A5S3XJJ8-F1
#
_entry.id   AF-A0A5S3XJJ8-F1
#
_cell.length_a   1.000
_cell.length_b   1.000
_cell.length_c   1.000
_cell.angle_alpha   90.00
_cell.angle_beta   90.00
_cell.angle_gamma   90.00
#
_symmetry.space_group_name_H-M   'P 1'
#
loop_
_entity.id
_entity.type
_entity.pdbx_description
1 polymer ?
#
loop_
_entity_poly.entity_id
_entity_poly.type
_entity_poly.pdbx_seq_one_letter_code
_entity_poly.pdbx_strand_id
1 'polypeptide(L)'
;MKLLPLVCAISTACLLTACGGSSSSNDNVATTDTSAGTPPPTNTVTPPPTPVSEYDISFTSVIENDCGIAPIASSLIFHDQQGQAIEAPIIKQDGQFQHNVPDNTHYISIIATQTDESNQKQTEIITINNQDDISSDLALGTVTFKGYQSCGCDAVNFDFSELAVTNPGYTVTGFSDNVVLANNPSTLALCANALQEKLLFIKNENTGDVRGGLFSFTDPKNIVLTDADFPTAGVAVNTAQHAQTNEYVIISASTSELLSREQSRYARFSDTPLYIFPDIVEQSYITSYLEQTSSQAGISVTIASFATNTIDDTGTYNTLSHIKGSHELAAAFAEFGNSFNDASQSVTYDFGNADQRVNEVTVTLRWQDQFNGNVSWAIRGKTQASIAADLSFGNYLNESTAQLSNPSLSVTLAAHQFNGDFATLQRLRTEPLSSNEIRDLLAQSAFLNITADQ
;
A
#
# COMPACT_ATOMS: atom_id res chain seq x y z
N MET A 1 8.12 13.34 -17.25
CA MET A 1 8.77 13.82 -16.01
C MET A 1 9.98 12.95 -15.76
N LYS A 2 11.15 13.57 -15.63
CA LYS A 2 12.42 12.84 -15.51
C LYS A 2 12.61 12.35 -14.08
N LEU A 3 12.73 11.04 -13.90
CA LEU A 3 13.09 10.40 -12.63
C LEU A 3 14.50 10.81 -12.18
N LEU A 4 15.40 11.00 -13.15
CA LEU A 4 16.81 11.31 -12.92
C LEU A 4 17.07 12.60 -12.12
N PRO A 5 16.55 13.80 -12.47
CA PRO A 5 16.72 15.01 -11.66
C PRO A 5 16.03 14.96 -10.30
N LEU A 6 14.91 14.23 -10.17
CA LEU A 6 14.23 14.02 -8.89
C LEU A 6 15.10 13.19 -7.96
N VAL A 7 15.77 12.17 -8.50
CA VAL A 7 16.69 11.33 -7.73
C VAL A 7 18.06 11.99 -7.56
N CYS A 8 18.55 12.82 -8.49
CA CYS A 8 19.76 13.62 -8.28
C CYS A 8 19.62 14.60 -7.10
N ALA A 9 18.41 15.08 -6.81
CA ALA A 9 18.13 15.87 -5.61
C ALA A 9 18.13 15.04 -4.31
N ILE A 10 17.91 13.72 -4.42
CA ILE A 10 17.93 12.74 -3.33
C ILE A 10 19.35 12.14 -3.17
N SER A 11 20.10 12.00 -4.26
CA SER A 11 21.37 11.25 -4.34
C SER A 11 22.56 11.96 -3.72
N THR A 12 22.43 13.24 -3.35
CA THR A 12 23.43 13.92 -2.48
C THR A 12 23.56 13.26 -1.10
N ALA A 13 22.58 12.44 -0.67
CA ALA A 13 22.66 11.66 0.58
C ALA A 13 23.22 10.23 0.41
N CYS A 14 23.29 9.68 -0.82
CA CYS A 14 23.80 8.32 -1.07
C CYS A 14 25.29 8.27 -1.46
N LEU A 15 25.99 9.41 -1.46
CA LEU A 15 27.41 9.50 -1.75
C LEU A 15 28.27 9.11 -0.55
N LEU A 16 28.37 7.81 -0.24
CA LEU A 16 29.43 7.30 0.64
C LEU A 16 30.22 6.15 -0.02
N THR A 17 31.44 6.53 -0.41
CA THR A 17 32.67 5.72 -0.50
C THR A 17 32.80 4.64 -1.57
N ALA A 18 33.09 5.08 -2.79
CA ALA A 18 34.08 4.40 -3.64
C ALA A 18 35.32 5.29 -3.77
N CYS A 19 36.13 5.32 -2.71
CA CYS A 19 37.46 5.92 -2.72
C CYS A 19 38.48 4.79 -2.57
N GLY A 20 39.22 4.48 -3.64
CA GLY A 20 40.45 3.68 -3.54
C GLY A 20 40.72 2.76 -4.72
N GLY A 21 41.63 3.18 -5.61
CA GLY A 21 42.44 2.24 -6.39
C GLY A 21 42.71 2.64 -7.84
N SER A 22 43.46 3.72 -8.08
CA SER A 22 44.14 3.91 -9.35
C SER A 22 45.42 3.07 -9.39
N SER A 23 45.64 2.35 -10.49
CA SER A 23 46.99 2.13 -11.02
C SER A 23 46.94 1.92 -12.53
N SER A 24 47.79 2.69 -13.19
CA SER A 24 48.00 2.81 -14.63
C SER A 24 48.71 1.59 -15.23
N SER A 25 48.53 1.33 -16.53
CA SER A 25 49.51 1.69 -17.58
C SER A 25 49.30 0.90 -18.90
N ASN A 26 49.38 1.66 -19.99
CA ASN A 26 49.90 1.33 -21.34
C ASN A 26 48.99 0.69 -22.40
N ASP A 27 48.51 1.57 -23.27
CA ASP A 27 48.68 1.56 -24.73
C ASP A 27 49.20 0.27 -25.39
N ASN A 28 48.43 -0.23 -26.35
CA ASN A 28 48.94 -0.32 -27.73
C ASN A 28 47.81 -0.36 -28.76
N VAL A 29 47.89 0.58 -29.67
CA VAL A 29 47.22 0.63 -30.97
C VAL A 29 47.68 -0.54 -31.83
N ALA A 30 46.75 -1.30 -32.40
CA ALA A 30 46.99 -2.10 -33.59
C ALA A 30 45.72 -2.13 -34.45
N THR A 31 45.72 -1.26 -35.46
CA THR A 31 44.91 -1.32 -36.67
C THR A 31 44.96 -2.71 -37.31
N THR A 32 43.79 -3.28 -37.64
CA THR A 32 43.66 -4.15 -38.81
C THR A 32 42.31 -3.93 -39.47
N ASP A 33 42.37 -3.32 -40.65
CA ASP A 33 41.39 -3.42 -41.73
C ASP A 33 41.07 -4.89 -42.01
N THR A 34 39.79 -5.23 -42.17
CA THR A 34 39.40 -6.27 -43.12
C THR A 34 37.98 -6.05 -43.61
N SER A 35 37.91 -5.77 -44.90
CA SER A 35 36.73 -5.62 -45.72
C SER A 35 36.25 -6.98 -46.24
N ALA A 36 34.96 -7.28 -46.03
CA ALA A 36 34.12 -8.22 -46.80
C ALA A 36 32.71 -8.05 -46.21
N GLY A 37 31.62 -7.75 -46.91
CA GLY A 37 31.15 -8.26 -48.18
C GLY A 37 29.66 -8.54 -47.98
N THR A 38 28.81 -7.64 -48.47
CA THR A 38 27.35 -7.62 -48.31
C THR A 38 26.68 -8.82 -48.99
N PRO A 39 25.76 -9.57 -48.33
CA PRO A 39 24.84 -10.47 -49.03
C PRO A 39 23.53 -9.75 -49.46
N PRO A 40 22.80 -10.28 -50.47
CA PRO A 40 21.68 -9.59 -51.13
C PRO A 40 20.36 -9.64 -50.32
N PRO A 41 19.37 -8.78 -50.64
CA PRO A 41 18.11 -8.73 -49.91
C PRO A 41 17.21 -9.91 -50.28
N THR A 42 16.86 -10.71 -49.28
CA THR A 42 15.83 -11.76 -49.42
C THR A 42 14.48 -11.13 -49.13
N ASN A 43 13.60 -11.10 -50.14
CA ASN A 43 12.20 -10.69 -50.00
C ASN A 43 11.46 -11.66 -49.07
N THR A 44 11.35 -11.33 -47.79
CA THR A 44 10.39 -11.95 -46.89
C THR A 44 9.02 -11.32 -47.12
N VAL A 45 8.11 -12.10 -47.72
CA VAL A 45 6.68 -11.83 -47.76
C VAL A 45 6.21 -11.68 -46.32
N THR A 46 5.76 -10.48 -45.96
CA THR A 46 5.11 -10.21 -44.68
C THR A 46 3.85 -11.09 -44.58
N PRO A 47 3.74 -12.00 -43.60
CA PRO A 47 2.45 -12.63 -43.33
C PRO A 47 1.44 -11.53 -42.96
N PRO A 48 0.15 -11.69 -43.31
CA PRO A 48 -0.85 -10.69 -42.94
C PRO A 48 -0.81 -10.47 -41.43
N PRO A 49 -0.96 -9.22 -40.94
CA PRO A 49 -0.93 -8.95 -39.51
C PRO A 49 -1.92 -9.87 -38.81
N THR A 50 -1.39 -10.64 -37.86
CA THR A 50 -2.13 -11.45 -36.91
C THR A 50 -3.15 -10.54 -36.18
N PRO A 51 -4.35 -11.03 -35.81
CA PRO A 51 -5.44 -10.19 -35.32
C PRO A 51 -5.04 -9.34 -34.12
N VAL A 52 -5.58 -8.11 -34.09
CA VAL A 52 -5.51 -7.13 -33.01
C VAL A 52 -5.90 -7.78 -31.68
N SER A 53 -5.04 -7.64 -30.69
CA SER A 53 -5.38 -8.00 -29.31
C SER A 53 -6.12 -6.82 -28.69
N GLU A 54 -7.43 -6.73 -28.91
CA GLU A 54 -8.29 -5.75 -28.23
C GLU A 54 -8.51 -6.22 -26.79
N TYR A 55 -7.70 -5.73 -25.84
CA TYR A 55 -7.99 -5.88 -24.42
C TYR A 55 -8.60 -4.60 -23.89
N ASP A 56 -9.71 -4.72 -23.15
CA ASP A 56 -10.33 -3.60 -22.46
C ASP A 56 -9.72 -3.43 -21.08
N ILE A 57 -9.43 -2.19 -20.71
CA ILE A 57 -9.22 -1.78 -19.32
C ILE A 57 -10.51 -1.17 -18.80
N SER A 58 -10.94 -1.58 -17.61
CA SER A 58 -12.07 -0.99 -16.91
C SER A 58 -11.74 -0.74 -15.44
N PHE A 59 -12.12 0.44 -14.94
CA PHE A 59 -12.05 0.74 -13.51
C PHE A 59 -12.92 1.93 -13.09
N THR A 60 -13.06 2.11 -11.78
CA THR A 60 -13.67 3.29 -11.15
C THR A 60 -12.62 4.02 -10.33
N SER A 61 -12.38 5.30 -10.63
CA SER A 61 -11.58 6.18 -9.78
C SER A 61 -12.40 6.71 -8.63
N VAL A 62 -11.91 6.56 -7.40
CA VAL A 62 -12.56 7.04 -6.19
C VAL A 62 -11.59 7.80 -5.30
N ILE A 63 -12.12 8.70 -4.47
CA ILE A 63 -11.44 9.21 -3.29
C ILE A 63 -11.97 8.50 -2.06
N GLU A 64 -11.08 8.20 -1.13
CA GLU A 64 -11.41 7.69 0.19
C GLU A 64 -10.90 8.65 1.26
N ASN A 65 -11.81 9.10 2.12
CA ASN A 65 -11.49 9.86 3.33
C ASN A 65 -12.40 9.37 4.47
N ASP A 66 -12.35 10.08 5.59
CA ASP A 66 -13.17 9.77 6.77
C ASP A 66 -14.69 9.84 6.49
N CYS A 67 -15.10 10.36 5.33
CA CYS A 67 -16.48 10.49 4.89
C CYS A 67 -16.97 9.26 4.09
N GLY A 68 -16.08 8.33 3.79
CA GLY A 68 -16.33 7.18 2.95
C GLY A 68 -15.70 7.34 1.56
N ILE A 69 -16.26 6.62 0.61
CA ILE A 69 -15.72 6.47 -0.74
C ILE A 69 -16.64 7.22 -1.72
N ALA A 70 -16.06 8.10 -2.53
CA ALA A 70 -16.80 8.86 -3.55
C ALA A 70 -16.07 8.82 -4.90
N PRO A 71 -16.78 8.74 -6.04
CA PRO A 71 -16.14 8.80 -7.35
C PRO A 71 -15.42 10.14 -7.60
N ILE A 72 -14.35 10.10 -8.38
CA ILE A 72 -13.57 11.29 -8.75
C ILE A 72 -13.20 11.29 -10.24
N ALA A 73 -13.20 12.49 -10.84
CA ALA A 73 -12.60 12.69 -12.15
C ALA A 73 -11.07 12.58 -12.07
N SER A 74 -10.49 11.79 -12.96
CA SER A 74 -9.04 11.56 -13.04
C SER A 74 -8.58 11.60 -14.49
N SER A 75 -7.28 11.57 -14.71
CA SER A 75 -6.67 11.48 -16.04
C SER A 75 -5.94 10.16 -16.16
N LEU A 76 -6.12 9.45 -17.27
CA LEU A 76 -5.36 8.25 -17.58
C LEU A 76 -4.39 8.53 -18.73
N ILE A 77 -3.20 7.96 -18.65
CA ILE A 77 -2.18 8.02 -19.69
C ILE A 77 -1.61 6.61 -19.90
N PHE A 78 -1.68 6.14 -21.15
CA PHE A 78 -0.97 4.96 -21.62
C PHE A 78 0.41 5.38 -22.10
N HIS A 79 1.46 4.69 -21.65
CA HIS A 79 2.82 4.95 -22.10
C HIS A 79 3.46 3.72 -22.74
N ASP A 80 4.34 3.96 -23.72
CA ASP A 80 5.20 2.93 -24.31
C ASP A 80 6.34 2.52 -23.36
N GLN A 81 7.16 1.57 -23.79
CA GLN A 81 8.31 1.07 -23.02
C GLN A 81 9.35 2.16 -22.70
N GLN A 82 9.41 3.22 -23.51
CA GLN A 82 10.31 4.36 -23.31
C GLN A 82 9.67 5.45 -22.44
N GLY A 83 8.44 5.24 -21.97
CA GLY A 83 7.67 6.15 -21.13
C GLY A 83 6.98 7.28 -21.88
N GLN A 84 6.96 7.26 -23.22
CA GLN A 84 6.26 8.27 -24.01
C GLN A 84 4.75 8.01 -24.01
N ALA A 85 3.96 9.07 -23.91
CA ALA A 85 2.50 8.96 -23.96
C ALA A 85 2.04 8.47 -25.35
N ILE A 86 1.28 7.38 -25.36
CA ILE A 86 0.61 6.83 -26.54
C ILE A 86 -0.76 7.49 -26.70
N GLU A 87 -1.54 7.47 -25.62
CA GLU A 87 -2.90 7.99 -25.57
C GLU A 87 -3.22 8.44 -24.14
N ALA A 88 -4.10 9.44 -24.00
CA ALA A 88 -4.48 9.98 -22.69
C ALA A 88 -5.98 10.31 -22.63
N PRO A 89 -6.85 9.30 -22.46
CA PRO A 89 -8.28 9.50 -22.35
C PRO A 89 -8.65 10.10 -20.98
N ILE A 90 -9.76 10.86 -20.96
CA ILE A 90 -10.23 11.58 -19.76
C ILE A 90 -11.27 10.74 -19.03
N ILE A 91 -11.15 10.68 -17.69
CA ILE A 91 -12.12 10.02 -16.81
C ILE A 91 -13.10 11.07 -16.31
N LYS A 92 -14.38 10.79 -16.46
CA LYS A 92 -15.46 11.72 -16.12
C LYS A 92 -15.71 11.74 -14.60
N GLN A 93 -16.55 12.67 -14.14
CA GLN A 93 -16.83 12.87 -12.71
C GLN A 93 -17.49 11.67 -12.01
N ASP A 94 -18.09 10.75 -12.75
CA ASP A 94 -18.62 9.49 -12.21
C ASP A 94 -17.52 8.46 -11.91
N GLY A 95 -16.25 8.79 -12.20
CA GLY A 95 -15.07 7.97 -11.92
C GLY A 95 -14.95 6.73 -12.81
N GLN A 96 -15.99 6.36 -13.54
CA GLN A 96 -16.02 5.15 -14.36
C GLN A 96 -15.22 5.35 -15.64
N PHE A 97 -14.45 4.33 -15.98
CA PHE A 97 -13.62 4.29 -17.16
C PHE A 97 -13.67 2.91 -17.81
N GLN A 98 -13.83 2.89 -19.13
CA GLN A 98 -13.63 1.72 -19.97
C GLN A 98 -13.01 2.17 -21.28
N HIS A 99 -11.93 1.51 -21.70
CA HIS A 99 -11.24 1.83 -22.94
C HIS A 99 -10.39 0.66 -23.41
N ASN A 100 -10.18 0.54 -24.71
CA ASN A 100 -9.24 -0.44 -25.26
C ASN A 100 -7.82 0.00 -24.90
N VAL A 101 -7.00 -0.92 -24.42
CA VAL A 101 -5.58 -0.65 -24.19
C VAL A 101 -4.88 -0.49 -25.56
N PRO A 102 -4.23 0.66 -25.84
CA PRO A 102 -3.50 0.83 -27.09
C PRO A 102 -2.34 -0.16 -27.23
N ASP A 103 -2.05 -0.56 -28.48
CA ASP A 103 -0.89 -1.39 -28.79
C ASP A 103 0.41 -0.78 -28.22
N ASN A 104 1.30 -1.64 -27.73
CA ASN A 104 2.60 -1.29 -27.14
C ASN A 104 2.53 -0.55 -25.79
N THR A 105 1.37 -0.48 -25.14
CA THR A 105 1.28 0.01 -23.76
C THR A 105 2.15 -0.85 -22.83
N HIS A 106 3.01 -0.20 -22.05
CA HIS A 106 3.83 -0.80 -21.00
C HIS A 106 3.55 -0.21 -19.61
N TYR A 107 3.16 1.07 -19.56
CA TYR A 107 2.77 1.74 -18.33
C TYR A 107 1.38 2.34 -18.46
N ILE A 108 0.60 2.23 -17.39
CA ILE A 108 -0.67 2.92 -17.25
C ILE A 108 -0.56 3.83 -16.05
N SER A 109 -0.66 5.14 -16.27
CA SER A 109 -0.62 6.15 -15.21
C SER A 109 -1.99 6.76 -15.02
N ILE A 110 -2.46 6.81 -13.79
CA ILE A 110 -3.74 7.42 -13.41
C ILE A 110 -3.44 8.55 -12.43
N ILE A 111 -3.92 9.74 -12.76
CA ILE A 111 -3.60 10.99 -12.07
C ILE A 111 -4.88 11.59 -11.51
N ALA A 112 -4.88 11.86 -10.21
CA ALA A 112 -5.90 12.68 -9.57
C ALA A 112 -5.25 13.92 -8.95
N THR A 113 -5.97 15.03 -9.04
CA THR A 113 -5.58 16.29 -8.41
C THR A 113 -6.73 16.76 -7.54
N GLN A 114 -6.41 17.04 -6.28
CA GLN A 114 -7.35 17.56 -5.31
C GLN A 114 -6.76 18.80 -4.65
N THR A 115 -7.61 19.50 -3.90
CA THR A 115 -7.20 20.64 -3.07
C THR A 115 -7.59 20.31 -1.64
N ASP A 116 -6.63 20.45 -0.71
CA ASP A 116 -6.89 20.26 0.71
C ASP A 116 -7.59 21.47 1.35
N GLU A 117 -7.88 21.37 2.64
CA GLU A 117 -8.55 22.43 3.40
C GLU A 117 -7.78 23.76 3.47
N SER A 118 -6.45 23.70 3.32
CA SER A 118 -5.58 24.87 3.28
C SER A 118 -5.48 25.48 1.88
N ASN A 119 -6.31 25.02 0.94
CA ASN A 119 -6.24 25.34 -0.48
C ASN A 119 -4.92 24.95 -1.15
N GLN A 120 -4.18 23.99 -0.60
CA GLN A 120 -2.98 23.44 -1.25
C GLN A 120 -3.35 22.29 -2.18
N LYS A 121 -2.75 22.31 -3.37
CA LYS A 121 -2.93 21.26 -4.37
C LYS A 121 -2.23 19.97 -3.93
N GLN A 122 -2.92 18.85 -4.04
CA GLN A 122 -2.44 17.51 -3.77
C GLN A 122 -2.59 16.70 -5.07
N THR A 123 -1.48 16.27 -5.65
CA THR A 123 -1.47 15.50 -6.89
C THR A 123 -1.01 14.08 -6.59
N GLU A 124 -1.83 13.10 -6.91
CA GLU A 124 -1.50 11.69 -6.76
C GLU A 124 -1.42 11.02 -8.12
N ILE A 125 -0.35 10.25 -8.33
CA ILE A 125 -0.09 9.50 -9.56
C ILE A 125 0.10 8.04 -9.18
N ILE A 126 -0.70 7.16 -9.78
CA ILE A 126 -0.53 5.71 -9.66
C ILE A 126 -0.13 5.19 -11.04
N THR A 127 1.08 4.66 -11.16
CA THR A 127 1.57 4.02 -12.38
C THR A 127 1.66 2.52 -12.17
N ILE A 128 1.04 1.75 -13.05
CA ILE A 128 1.18 0.30 -13.11
C ILE A 128 2.23 -0.01 -14.17
N ASN A 129 3.35 -0.58 -13.72
CA ASN A 129 4.42 -1.08 -14.57
C ASN A 129 4.19 -2.57 -14.79
N ASN A 130 3.72 -2.92 -16.00
CA ASN A 130 3.46 -4.29 -16.35
C ASN A 130 4.27 -4.67 -17.59
N GLN A 131 5.58 -4.87 -17.40
CA GLN A 131 6.55 -5.06 -18.48
C GLN A 131 6.23 -6.21 -19.45
N ASP A 132 5.46 -7.22 -19.04
CA ASP A 132 5.24 -8.43 -19.86
C ASP A 132 3.75 -8.82 -20.04
N ASP A 133 2.79 -8.12 -19.42
CA ASP A 133 1.51 -8.74 -19.05
C ASP A 133 0.26 -7.84 -19.19
N ILE A 134 0.26 -6.79 -20.01
CA ILE A 134 -1.03 -6.17 -20.42
C ILE A 134 -1.64 -6.98 -21.58
N SER A 135 -1.59 -8.30 -21.48
CA SER A 135 -1.99 -9.25 -22.52
C SER A 135 -3.22 -10.08 -22.17
N SER A 136 -3.95 -9.70 -21.12
CA SER A 136 -5.29 -10.22 -20.83
C SER A 136 -6.01 -9.28 -19.86
N ASP A 137 -7.26 -8.93 -20.17
CA ASP A 137 -8.27 -8.24 -19.34
C ASP A 137 -7.73 -7.60 -18.05
N LEU A 138 -7.04 -6.46 -18.18
CA LEU A 138 -6.56 -5.70 -17.04
C LEU A 138 -7.73 -4.91 -16.43
N ALA A 139 -8.56 -5.60 -15.66
CA ALA A 139 -9.55 -4.96 -14.81
C ALA A 139 -8.83 -4.40 -13.57
N LEU A 140 -8.68 -3.08 -13.52
CA LEU A 140 -8.12 -2.38 -12.35
C LEU A 140 -9.19 -2.05 -11.29
N GLY A 141 -10.38 -2.64 -11.39
CA GLY A 141 -11.48 -2.54 -10.42
C GLY A 141 -11.75 -1.12 -9.95
N THR A 142 -11.38 -0.82 -8.72
CA THR A 142 -11.38 0.50 -8.07
C THR A 142 -9.97 1.02 -7.87
N VAL A 143 -9.70 2.23 -8.37
CA VAL A 143 -8.46 2.97 -8.14
C VAL A 143 -8.74 4.04 -7.09
N THR A 144 -8.22 3.83 -5.88
CA THR A 144 -8.46 4.70 -4.73
C THR A 144 -7.35 5.74 -4.56
N PHE A 145 -7.75 7.00 -4.50
CA PHE A 145 -6.94 8.16 -4.12
C PHE A 145 -7.27 8.60 -2.70
N LYS A 146 -6.33 9.22 -2.00
CA LYS A 146 -6.60 9.78 -0.68
C LYS A 146 -7.48 11.02 -0.82
N GLY A 147 -8.59 11.10 -0.11
CA GLY A 147 -9.37 12.33 0.02
C GLY A 147 -8.72 13.27 1.03
N TYR A 148 -8.54 14.54 0.64
CA TYR A 148 -7.87 15.56 1.47
C TYR A 148 -8.82 16.56 2.12
N GLN A 149 -10.13 16.41 1.89
CA GLN A 149 -11.16 17.21 2.53
C GLN A 149 -11.68 16.46 3.76
N SER A 150 -11.72 17.11 4.93
CA SER A 150 -12.57 16.64 6.01
C SER A 150 -14.05 16.90 5.68
N CYS A 151 -14.89 16.04 6.22
CA CYS A 151 -16.31 16.29 6.37
C CYS A 151 -16.63 16.64 7.82
N GLY A 152 -17.80 17.26 8.02
CA GLY A 152 -18.41 17.29 9.33
C GLY A 152 -18.59 15.87 9.89
N CYS A 153 -18.54 15.75 11.21
CA CYS A 153 -18.64 14.46 11.87
C CYS A 153 -20.08 14.17 12.29
N ASP A 154 -20.69 13.13 11.74
CA ASP A 154 -21.90 12.51 12.27
C ASP A 154 -21.55 11.72 13.53
N ALA A 155 -21.50 12.46 14.64
CA ALA A 155 -21.16 11.90 15.93
C ALA A 155 -22.27 10.99 16.47
N VAL A 156 -21.90 9.76 16.82
CA VAL A 156 -22.70 8.84 17.64
C VAL A 156 -22.16 8.92 19.07
N ASN A 157 -23.02 9.32 20.02
CA ASN A 157 -22.66 9.39 21.43
C ASN A 157 -23.02 8.09 22.15
N PHE A 158 -22.12 7.63 22.99
CA PHE A 158 -22.31 6.47 23.84
C PHE A 158 -22.49 6.92 25.29
N ASP A 159 -23.62 6.51 25.88
CA ASP A 159 -23.91 6.65 27.30
C ASP A 159 -23.64 5.30 27.99
N PHE A 160 -22.72 5.33 28.94
CA PHE A 160 -22.29 4.14 29.69
C PHE A 160 -22.89 4.07 31.10
N SER A 161 -23.82 4.97 31.44
CA SER A 161 -24.37 5.10 32.81
C SER A 161 -25.04 3.81 33.29
N GLU A 162 -25.88 3.17 32.46
CA GLU A 162 -26.54 1.91 32.81
C GLU A 162 -25.55 0.73 32.85
N LEU A 163 -24.64 0.65 31.88
CA LEU A 163 -23.59 -0.35 31.84
C LEU A 163 -22.68 -0.27 33.08
N ALA A 164 -22.35 0.92 33.57
CA ALA A 164 -21.51 1.09 34.76
C ALA A 164 -22.18 0.65 36.07
N VAL A 165 -23.52 0.69 36.13
CA VAL A 165 -24.27 0.18 37.30
C VAL A 165 -24.20 -1.34 37.37
N THR A 166 -24.30 -2.01 36.22
CA THR A 166 -24.32 -3.48 36.12
C THR A 166 -22.92 -4.09 36.11
N ASN A 167 -21.94 -3.38 35.56
CA ASN A 167 -20.57 -3.84 35.35
C ASN A 167 -19.52 -2.89 35.94
N PRO A 168 -19.57 -2.60 37.26
CA PRO A 168 -18.60 -1.70 37.87
C PRO A 168 -17.17 -2.26 37.76
N GLY A 169 -16.25 -1.41 37.31
CA GLY A 169 -14.83 -1.73 37.16
C GLY A 169 -14.47 -2.45 35.85
N TYR A 170 -15.44 -2.73 34.98
CA TYR A 170 -15.16 -3.19 33.62
C TYR A 170 -14.58 -2.05 32.78
N THR A 171 -13.91 -2.40 31.68
CA THR A 171 -13.41 -1.45 30.68
C THR A 171 -14.10 -1.73 29.35
N VAL A 172 -14.65 -0.70 28.71
CA VAL A 172 -15.14 -0.75 27.33
C VAL A 172 -13.99 -0.47 26.37
N THR A 173 -13.88 -1.31 25.34
CA THR A 173 -12.87 -1.24 24.28
C THR A 173 -13.54 -1.32 22.90
N GLY A 174 -12.80 -0.94 21.86
CA GLY A 174 -13.27 -0.73 20.49
C GLY A 174 -13.17 0.73 20.05
N PHE A 175 -12.84 1.63 20.97
CA PHE A 175 -12.54 3.05 20.69
C PHE A 175 -11.03 3.32 20.64
N SER A 176 -10.64 4.50 20.18
CA SER A 176 -9.24 4.97 20.27
C SER A 176 -8.77 5.03 21.73
N ASP A 177 -9.68 5.38 22.64
CA ASP A 177 -9.45 5.43 24.08
C ASP A 177 -10.42 4.49 24.81
N ASN A 178 -9.89 3.69 25.74
CA ASN A 178 -10.70 2.79 26.56
C ASN A 178 -11.50 3.57 27.62
N VAL A 179 -12.73 3.13 27.89
CA VAL A 179 -13.59 3.74 28.92
C VAL A 179 -13.69 2.81 30.12
N VAL A 180 -13.20 3.26 31.28
CA VAL A 180 -13.38 2.52 32.54
C VAL A 180 -14.76 2.83 33.13
N LEU A 181 -15.54 1.80 33.39
CA LEU A 181 -16.88 1.86 33.97
C LEU A 181 -16.81 2.10 35.48
N ALA A 182 -16.57 3.36 35.85
CA ALA A 182 -16.58 3.85 37.22
C ALA A 182 -17.90 4.60 37.53
N ASN A 183 -18.02 5.19 38.74
CA ASN A 183 -19.15 6.07 39.04
C ASN A 183 -19.12 7.30 38.11
N ASN A 184 -20.15 7.46 37.27
CA ASN A 184 -20.26 8.47 36.20
C ASN A 184 -19.18 8.35 35.12
N PRO A 185 -19.22 7.29 34.28
CA PRO A 185 -18.30 7.17 33.15
C PRO A 185 -18.51 8.33 32.17
N SER A 186 -17.41 8.81 31.58
CA SER A 186 -17.47 9.83 30.53
C SER A 186 -18.23 9.31 29.31
N THR A 187 -19.13 10.11 28.76
CA THR A 187 -19.71 9.84 27.44
C THR A 187 -18.63 9.92 26.38
N LEU A 188 -18.71 9.08 25.36
CA LEU A 188 -17.77 9.08 24.24
C LEU A 188 -18.52 9.33 22.93
N ALA A 189 -17.98 10.18 22.09
CA ALA A 189 -18.51 10.44 20.76
C ALA A 189 -17.61 9.79 19.70
N LEU A 190 -18.21 9.03 18.78
CA LEU A 190 -17.52 8.42 17.65
C LEU A 190 -18.00 9.06 16.35
N CYS A 191 -17.08 9.31 15.43
CA CYS A 191 -17.44 9.69 14.08
C CYS A 191 -17.91 8.48 13.27
N ALA A 192 -19.17 8.49 12.83
CA ALA A 192 -19.79 7.36 12.13
C ALA A 192 -19.99 7.59 10.62
N ASN A 193 -19.35 8.62 10.04
CA ASN A 193 -19.57 9.03 8.64
C ASN A 193 -19.44 7.89 7.61
N ALA A 194 -18.54 6.94 7.82
CA ALA A 194 -18.31 5.78 6.96
C ALA A 194 -18.57 4.43 7.65
N LEU A 195 -18.93 4.44 8.93
CA LEU A 195 -19.13 3.22 9.72
C LEU A 195 -20.62 2.90 9.76
N GLN A 196 -21.00 1.74 9.25
CA GLN A 196 -22.37 1.21 9.41
C GLN A 196 -22.52 0.41 10.70
N GLU A 197 -21.44 -0.26 11.12
CA GLU A 197 -21.40 -1.07 12.31
C GLU A 197 -20.08 -0.87 13.08
N LYS A 198 -20.06 -1.31 14.33
CA LYS A 198 -18.84 -1.36 15.15
C LYS A 198 -18.93 -2.46 16.17
N LEU A 199 -17.89 -3.26 16.28
CA LEU A 199 -17.73 -4.19 17.39
C LEU A 199 -17.25 -3.41 18.61
N LEU A 200 -17.95 -3.55 19.73
CA LEU A 200 -17.48 -3.09 21.03
C LEU A 200 -17.41 -4.29 21.96
N PHE A 201 -16.57 -4.19 22.98
CA PHE A 201 -16.54 -5.21 24.00
C PHE A 201 -16.18 -4.64 25.37
N ILE A 202 -16.64 -5.34 26.40
CA ILE A 202 -16.32 -5.06 27.79
C ILE A 202 -15.38 -6.12 28.32
N LYS A 203 -14.45 -5.71 29.19
CA LYS A 203 -13.51 -6.62 29.85
C LYS A 203 -13.36 -6.29 31.33
N ASN A 204 -13.21 -7.33 32.14
CA ASN A 204 -12.87 -7.20 33.54
C ASN A 204 -11.54 -7.92 33.82
N GLU A 205 -10.47 -7.13 33.99
CA GLU A 205 -9.11 -7.64 34.20
C GLU A 205 -8.98 -8.50 35.46
N ASN A 206 -9.86 -8.34 36.46
CA ASN A 206 -9.79 -9.11 37.72
C ASN A 206 -10.43 -10.50 37.61
N THR A 207 -11.44 -10.64 36.75
CA THR A 207 -12.21 -11.89 36.61
C THR A 207 -11.89 -12.64 35.33
N GLY A 208 -11.29 -11.95 34.35
CA GLY A 208 -11.08 -12.47 32.99
C GLY A 208 -12.37 -12.50 32.16
N ASP A 209 -13.49 -11.97 32.65
CA ASP A 209 -14.73 -11.88 31.87
C ASP A 209 -14.55 -10.88 30.72
N VAL A 210 -14.84 -11.33 29.49
CA VAL A 210 -14.77 -10.53 28.27
C VAL A 210 -15.98 -10.85 27.41
N ARG A 211 -16.74 -9.81 27.04
CA ARG A 211 -17.99 -9.95 26.28
C ARG A 211 -18.11 -8.89 25.19
N GLY A 212 -18.57 -9.29 24.01
CA GLY A 212 -18.64 -8.46 22.81
C GLY A 212 -20.07 -8.28 22.30
N GLY A 213 -20.26 -7.21 21.53
CA GLY A 213 -21.50 -6.86 20.86
C GLY A 213 -21.25 -6.06 19.59
N LEU A 214 -22.12 -6.22 18.58
CA LEU A 214 -22.06 -5.47 17.32
C LEU A 214 -23.13 -4.37 17.33
N PHE A 215 -22.70 -3.14 17.07
CA PHE A 215 -23.53 -1.95 17.16
C PHE A 215 -23.70 -1.34 15.78
N SER A 216 -24.93 -1.27 15.30
CA SER A 216 -25.27 -0.58 14.07
C SER A 216 -25.46 0.92 14.30
N PHE A 217 -25.03 1.74 13.33
CA PHE A 217 -25.12 3.19 13.34
C PHE A 217 -26.19 3.75 12.38
N THR A 218 -27.10 2.89 11.88
CA THR A 218 -28.16 3.31 10.95
C THR A 218 -29.18 4.29 11.55
N ASP A 219 -29.40 4.24 12.87
CA ASP A 219 -30.17 5.18 13.72
C ASP A 219 -30.31 4.52 15.12
N PRO A 220 -30.08 5.16 16.30
CA PRO A 220 -29.96 6.59 16.63
C PRO A 220 -28.54 7.10 16.96
N LYS A 221 -28.35 8.44 16.91
CA LYS A 221 -27.10 9.16 17.25
C LYS A 221 -26.70 9.14 18.74
N ASN A 222 -27.52 8.57 19.61
CA ASN A 222 -27.22 8.39 21.03
C ASN A 222 -27.56 6.95 21.42
N ILE A 223 -26.55 6.18 21.79
CA ILE A 223 -26.66 4.78 22.17
C ILE A 223 -26.43 4.68 23.68
N VAL A 224 -27.44 4.21 24.41
CA VAL A 224 -27.28 3.85 25.82
C VAL A 224 -26.86 2.39 25.86
N LEU A 225 -25.67 2.12 26.38
CA LEU A 225 -25.14 0.78 26.49
C LEU A 225 -25.58 0.13 27.81
N THR A 226 -25.95 -1.13 27.71
CA THR A 226 -26.42 -1.99 28.79
C THR A 226 -25.70 -3.34 28.74
N ASP A 227 -25.80 -4.12 29.82
CA ASP A 227 -25.17 -5.45 29.88
C ASP A 227 -25.68 -6.41 28.77
N ALA A 228 -26.94 -6.26 28.37
CA ALA A 228 -27.58 -7.09 27.34
C ALA A 228 -27.01 -6.84 25.94
N ASP A 229 -26.35 -5.70 25.72
CA ASP A 229 -25.74 -5.36 24.43
C ASP A 229 -24.41 -6.12 24.21
N PHE A 230 -23.91 -6.85 25.21
CA PHE A 230 -22.70 -7.67 25.13
C PHE A 230 -23.00 -9.16 25.38
N PRO A 231 -23.73 -9.84 24.47
CA PRO A 231 -24.22 -11.20 24.71
C PRO A 231 -23.16 -12.29 24.53
N THR A 232 -22.08 -12.02 23.80
CA THR A 232 -21.15 -13.06 23.34
C THR A 232 -19.86 -13.07 24.14
N ALA A 233 -19.46 -14.23 24.65
CA ALA A 233 -18.16 -14.39 25.32
C ALA A 233 -16.99 -14.27 24.34
N GLY A 234 -15.92 -13.59 24.75
CA GLY A 234 -14.70 -13.46 23.97
C GLY A 234 -13.84 -14.71 24.01
N VAL A 235 -13.22 -15.06 22.89
CA VAL A 235 -12.22 -16.13 22.79
C VAL A 235 -10.82 -15.52 22.83
N ALA A 236 -10.00 -15.96 23.79
CA ALA A 236 -8.64 -15.45 23.94
C ALA A 236 -7.74 -15.93 22.79
N VAL A 237 -6.99 -15.00 22.20
CA VAL A 237 -6.06 -15.29 21.11
C VAL A 237 -4.72 -15.75 21.68
N ASN A 238 -4.19 -16.86 21.19
CA ASN A 238 -2.88 -17.34 21.62
C ASN A 238 -1.76 -16.49 21.03
N THR A 239 -1.29 -15.52 21.81
CA THR A 239 -0.21 -14.62 21.39
C THR A 239 1.17 -14.96 21.93
N ALA A 240 1.36 -16.18 22.47
CA ALA A 240 2.62 -16.58 23.10
C ALA A 240 3.83 -16.51 22.15
N GLN A 241 3.60 -16.64 20.84
CA GLN A 241 4.67 -16.54 19.82
C GLN A 241 5.19 -15.12 19.57
N HIS A 242 4.50 -14.08 20.04
CA HIS A 242 4.86 -12.67 19.86
C HIS A 242 5.72 -12.10 21.00
N ALA A 243 6.47 -12.95 21.70
CA ALA A 243 7.35 -12.54 22.80
C ALA A 243 8.61 -11.78 22.32
N GLN A 244 8.70 -11.40 21.04
CA GLN A 244 9.86 -10.67 20.53
C GLN A 244 9.87 -9.22 21.02
N THR A 245 11.07 -8.72 21.33
CA THR A 245 11.27 -7.31 21.70
C THR A 245 11.02 -6.43 20.48
N ASN A 246 9.96 -5.61 20.53
CA ASN A 246 9.55 -4.61 19.52
C ASN A 246 8.53 -5.05 18.47
N GLU A 247 7.66 -6.00 18.80
CA GLU A 247 6.51 -6.35 17.95
C GLU A 247 5.22 -5.66 18.43
N TYR A 248 4.43 -5.13 17.51
CA TYR A 248 3.09 -4.60 17.74
C TYR A 248 2.06 -5.54 17.11
N VAL A 249 0.98 -5.87 17.82
CA VAL A 249 -0.01 -6.84 17.37
C VAL A 249 -1.38 -6.20 17.35
N ILE A 250 -2.10 -6.38 16.25
CA ILE A 250 -3.43 -5.81 15.98
C ILE A 250 -4.38 -6.97 15.71
N ILE A 251 -5.56 -6.93 16.32
CA ILE A 251 -6.69 -7.77 15.91
C ILE A 251 -7.68 -6.90 15.14
N SER A 252 -8.03 -7.36 13.96
CA SER A 252 -9.09 -6.78 13.14
C SER A 252 -10.15 -7.83 12.88
N ALA A 253 -11.38 -7.38 12.67
CA ALA A 253 -12.50 -8.25 12.36
C ALA A 253 -13.18 -7.77 11.07
N SER A 254 -13.77 -8.71 10.34
CA SER A 254 -14.63 -8.39 9.20
C SER A 254 -16.03 -8.96 9.37
N THR A 255 -17.02 -8.21 8.91
CA THR A 255 -18.41 -8.62 8.67
C THR A 255 -18.72 -8.43 7.17
N SER A 256 -19.89 -8.88 6.71
CA SER A 256 -20.34 -8.65 5.33
C SER A 256 -20.41 -7.17 4.94
N GLU A 257 -20.51 -6.27 5.92
CA GLU A 257 -20.68 -4.83 5.72
C GLU A 257 -19.43 -4.01 6.10
N LEU A 258 -18.38 -4.61 6.66
CA LEU A 258 -17.23 -3.87 7.21
C LEU A 258 -15.95 -4.70 7.34
N LEU A 259 -14.80 -4.06 7.16
CA LEU A 259 -13.53 -4.49 7.74
C LEU A 259 -13.12 -3.45 8.79
N SER A 260 -13.13 -3.84 10.07
CA SER A 260 -12.85 -2.93 11.18
C SER A 260 -11.64 -3.34 11.98
N ARG A 261 -10.87 -2.35 12.43
CA ARG A 261 -9.72 -2.54 13.33
C ARG A 261 -10.22 -2.37 14.75
N GLU A 262 -10.15 -3.44 15.52
CA GLU A 262 -10.92 -3.56 16.76
C GLU A 262 -10.06 -3.52 18.01
N GLN A 263 -8.85 -4.08 17.93
CA GLN A 263 -7.92 -4.10 19.06
C GLN A 263 -6.50 -3.94 18.57
N SER A 264 -5.68 -3.29 19.38
CA SER A 264 -4.26 -3.20 19.10
C SER A 264 -3.45 -3.10 20.38
N ARG A 265 -2.29 -3.76 20.41
CA ARG A 265 -1.39 -3.73 21.56
C ARG A 265 0.07 -3.79 21.12
N TYR A 266 0.94 -3.24 21.97
CA TYR A 266 2.38 -3.35 21.80
C TYR A 266 2.91 -4.50 22.67
N ALA A 267 3.42 -5.57 22.06
CA ALA A 267 3.78 -6.81 22.75
C ALA A 267 4.91 -6.64 23.77
N ARG A 268 5.76 -5.60 23.62
CA ARG A 268 6.81 -5.25 24.60
C ARG A 268 6.27 -4.81 25.97
N PHE A 269 5.02 -4.35 26.06
CA PHE A 269 4.52 -3.62 27.23
C PHE A 269 3.22 -4.18 27.83
N SER A 270 2.71 -5.31 27.35
CA SER A 270 1.38 -5.78 27.75
C SER A 270 1.29 -7.30 27.90
N ASP A 271 0.97 -7.73 29.12
CA ASP A 271 0.53 -9.09 29.45
C ASP A 271 -0.98 -9.26 29.18
N THR A 272 -1.64 -8.27 28.58
CA THR A 272 -3.09 -8.27 28.37
C THR A 272 -3.44 -9.19 27.19
N PRO A 273 -4.23 -10.26 27.41
CA PRO A 273 -4.72 -11.10 26.32
C PRO A 273 -5.55 -10.29 25.32
N LEU A 274 -5.44 -10.66 24.04
CA LEU A 274 -6.31 -10.16 22.97
C LEU A 274 -7.46 -11.14 22.76
N TYR A 275 -8.58 -10.65 22.25
CA TYR A 275 -9.79 -11.46 22.11
C TYR A 275 -10.43 -11.30 20.73
N ILE A 276 -11.06 -12.38 20.27
CA ILE A 276 -11.94 -12.40 19.09
C ILE A 276 -13.36 -12.77 19.51
N PHE A 277 -14.33 -12.50 18.63
CA PHE A 277 -15.75 -12.80 18.86
C PHE A 277 -16.34 -13.54 17.65
N PRO A 278 -16.03 -14.84 17.48
CA PRO A 278 -16.38 -15.60 16.28
C PRO A 278 -17.89 -15.68 16.01
N ASP A 279 -18.72 -15.63 17.07
CA ASP A 279 -20.18 -15.64 16.92
C ASP A 279 -20.76 -14.30 16.43
N ILE A 280 -19.93 -13.25 16.34
CA ILE A 280 -20.33 -11.91 15.90
C ILE A 280 -19.79 -11.59 14.50
N VAL A 281 -18.57 -12.02 14.19
CA VAL A 281 -17.83 -11.58 13.01
C VAL A 281 -17.56 -12.75 12.07
N GLU A 282 -17.49 -12.49 10.77
CA GLU A 282 -17.27 -13.54 9.77
C GLU A 282 -15.84 -14.07 9.79
N GLN A 283 -14.88 -13.17 10.01
CA GLN A 283 -13.46 -13.53 10.06
C GLN A 283 -12.73 -12.57 10.99
N SER A 284 -11.86 -13.15 11.83
CA SER A 284 -10.89 -12.39 12.61
C SER A 284 -9.50 -12.52 12.00
N TYR A 285 -8.71 -11.46 12.11
CA TYR A 285 -7.34 -11.41 11.62
C TYR A 285 -6.41 -10.91 12.72
N ILE A 286 -5.21 -11.46 12.73
CA ILE A 286 -4.10 -10.95 13.52
C ILE A 286 -3.06 -10.37 12.58
N THR A 287 -2.68 -9.12 12.83
CA THR A 287 -1.56 -8.47 12.14
C THR A 287 -0.47 -8.16 13.15
N SER A 288 0.73 -8.65 12.92
CA SER A 288 1.91 -8.16 13.62
C SER A 288 2.66 -7.13 12.79
N TYR A 289 3.24 -6.16 13.47
CA TYR A 289 4.15 -5.16 12.96
C TYR A 289 5.48 -5.31 13.68
N LEU A 290 6.56 -5.42 12.91
CA LEU A 290 7.91 -5.54 13.40
C LEU A 290 8.78 -4.53 12.65
N GLU A 291 9.44 -3.66 13.40
CA GLU A 291 10.44 -2.75 12.84
C GLU A 291 11.85 -3.28 13.11
N GLN A 292 12.64 -3.43 12.05
CA GLN A 292 14.03 -3.86 12.11
C GLN A 292 14.89 -2.85 11.38
N THR A 293 15.83 -2.23 12.09
CA THR A 293 16.89 -1.46 11.45
C THR A 293 18.10 -2.35 11.25
N SER A 294 18.59 -2.42 10.03
CA SER A 294 19.86 -3.04 9.69
C SER A 294 20.75 -2.02 8.99
N SER A 295 22.06 -2.08 9.23
CA SER A 295 23.02 -1.27 8.47
C SER A 295 23.95 -2.22 7.73
N GLN A 296 23.94 -2.15 6.39
CA GLN A 296 24.86 -2.91 5.54
C GLN A 296 25.41 -2.00 4.45
N ALA A 297 26.71 -2.10 4.18
CA ALA A 297 27.43 -1.29 3.17
C ALA A 297 27.27 0.23 3.32
N GLY A 298 27.10 0.74 4.54
CA GLY A 298 26.93 2.18 4.80
C GLY A 298 25.51 2.70 4.57
N ILE A 299 24.57 1.84 4.14
CA ILE A 299 23.15 2.16 3.99
C ILE A 299 22.42 1.65 5.24
N SER A 300 21.72 2.54 5.93
CA SER A 300 20.79 2.16 6.99
C SER A 300 19.44 1.83 6.37
N VAL A 301 19.02 0.58 6.49
CA VAL A 301 17.77 0.05 5.97
C VAL A 301 16.87 -0.21 7.17
N THR A 302 15.85 0.63 7.35
CA THR A 302 14.75 0.36 8.28
C THR A 302 13.66 -0.39 7.54
N ILE A 303 13.42 -1.62 7.97
CA ILE A 303 12.36 -2.49 7.46
C ILE A 303 11.22 -2.46 8.47
N ALA A 304 10.13 -1.81 8.11
CA ALA A 304 8.86 -1.94 8.82
C ALA A 304 8.10 -3.10 8.17
N SER A 305 7.99 -4.25 8.83
CA SER A 305 7.31 -5.41 8.30
C SER A 305 5.97 -5.66 8.98
N PHE A 306 4.92 -5.80 8.19
CA PHE A 306 3.63 -6.29 8.64
C PHE A 306 3.46 -7.75 8.22
N ALA A 307 2.84 -8.56 9.06
CA ALA A 307 2.43 -9.90 8.72
C ALA A 307 1.01 -10.12 9.23
N THR A 308 0.11 -10.56 8.34
CA THR A 308 -1.29 -10.81 8.68
C THR A 308 -1.67 -12.27 8.47
N ASN A 309 -2.52 -12.79 9.34
CA ASN A 309 -3.13 -14.11 9.22
C ASN A 309 -4.56 -14.12 9.72
N THR A 310 -5.35 -15.08 9.25
CA THR A 310 -6.66 -15.39 9.81
C THR A 310 -6.51 -16.08 11.16
N ILE A 311 -7.45 -15.80 12.06
CA ILE A 311 -7.60 -16.48 13.34
C ILE A 311 -8.84 -17.36 13.24
N ASP A 312 -8.72 -18.62 13.66
CA ASP A 312 -9.87 -19.51 13.77
C ASP A 312 -10.70 -19.23 15.03
N ASP A 313 -11.87 -19.87 15.11
CA ASP A 313 -12.84 -19.67 16.20
C ASP A 313 -12.31 -20.10 17.58
N THR A 314 -11.17 -20.79 17.64
CA THR A 314 -10.52 -21.20 18.90
C THR A 314 -9.46 -20.21 19.37
N GLY A 315 -9.25 -19.12 18.63
CA GLY A 315 -8.21 -18.13 18.91
C GLY A 315 -6.81 -18.57 18.47
N THR A 316 -6.71 -19.56 17.58
CA THR A 316 -5.43 -20.01 17.01
C THR A 316 -5.23 -19.55 15.57
N TYR A 317 -3.97 -19.43 15.17
CA TYR A 317 -3.56 -18.96 13.85
C TYR A 317 -2.19 -19.53 13.51
N ASN A 318 -1.86 -19.64 12.22
CA ASN A 318 -0.53 -20.07 11.81
C ASN A 318 0.50 -18.99 12.13
N THR A 319 1.76 -19.40 12.34
CA THR A 319 2.85 -18.48 12.65
C THR A 319 2.93 -17.32 11.66
N LEU A 320 3.00 -16.11 12.20
CA LEU A 320 3.24 -14.90 11.43
C LEU A 320 4.72 -14.84 11.02
N SER A 321 4.97 -14.68 9.73
CA SER A 321 6.32 -14.69 9.16
C SER A 321 6.62 -13.36 8.50
N HIS A 322 7.42 -12.53 9.15
CA HIS A 322 7.87 -11.24 8.60
C HIS A 322 8.83 -11.41 7.43
N ILE A 323 8.87 -10.42 6.53
CA ILE A 323 10.02 -10.22 5.64
C ILE A 323 11.14 -9.65 6.52
N LYS A 324 12.27 -10.35 6.57
CA LYS A 324 13.39 -10.00 7.44
C LYS A 324 14.51 -9.35 6.64
N GLY A 325 15.30 -8.52 7.30
CA GLY A 325 16.56 -8.05 6.72
C GLY A 325 17.47 -9.22 6.36
N SER A 326 17.88 -9.30 5.10
CA SER A 326 18.84 -10.27 4.56
C SER A 326 19.94 -9.56 3.79
N HIS A 327 21.02 -10.30 3.46
CA HIS A 327 22.09 -9.74 2.63
C HIS A 327 21.60 -9.49 1.21
N GLU A 328 20.78 -10.40 0.68
CA GLU A 328 20.16 -10.34 -0.64
C GLU A 328 19.24 -9.12 -0.76
N LEU A 329 18.42 -8.86 0.27
CA LEU A 329 17.55 -7.70 0.32
C LEU A 329 18.35 -6.39 0.36
N ALA A 330 19.42 -6.34 1.16
CA ALA A 330 20.30 -5.16 1.22
C ALA A 330 21.01 -4.92 -0.12
N ALA A 331 21.48 -5.98 -0.79
CA ALA A 331 22.09 -5.90 -2.11
C ALA A 331 21.11 -5.40 -3.18
N ALA A 332 19.88 -5.92 -3.21
CA ALA A 332 18.84 -5.46 -4.12
C ALA A 332 18.53 -3.96 -3.96
N PHE A 333 18.49 -3.45 -2.72
CA PHE A 333 18.34 -2.02 -2.48
C PHE A 333 19.54 -1.19 -2.95
N ALA A 334 20.76 -1.67 -2.73
CA ALA A 334 21.96 -1.00 -3.21
C ALA A 334 22.00 -0.95 -4.75
N GLU A 335 21.64 -2.04 -5.42
CA GLU A 335 21.53 -2.12 -6.88
C GLU A 335 20.46 -1.17 -7.41
N PHE A 336 19.27 -1.15 -6.80
CA PHE A 336 18.22 -0.20 -7.14
C PHE A 336 18.71 1.25 -6.99
N GLY A 337 19.36 1.59 -5.88
CA GLY A 337 19.96 2.91 -5.66
C GLY A 337 21.01 3.27 -6.71
N ASN A 338 21.86 2.32 -7.10
CA ASN A 338 22.87 2.51 -8.14
C ASN A 338 22.26 2.70 -9.53
N SER A 339 21.13 2.07 -9.82
CA SER A 339 20.47 2.18 -11.13
C SER A 339 20.03 3.62 -11.46
N PHE A 340 19.82 4.46 -10.45
CA PHE A 340 19.53 5.88 -10.64
C PHE A 340 20.74 6.72 -11.07
N ASN A 341 21.96 6.24 -10.87
CA ASN A 341 23.19 6.98 -11.20
C ASN A 341 23.61 6.80 -12.67
N ASP A 342 23.01 5.85 -13.40
CA ASP A 342 23.22 5.71 -14.83
C ASP A 342 22.27 6.64 -15.60
N ALA A 343 22.79 7.82 -15.97
CA ALA A 343 22.04 8.91 -16.59
C ALA A 343 21.44 8.61 -17.98
N SER A 344 21.66 7.41 -18.52
CA SER A 344 21.29 7.03 -19.88
C SER A 344 20.26 5.90 -19.99
N GLN A 345 19.85 5.30 -18.86
CA GLN A 345 19.03 4.09 -18.86
C GLN A 345 17.82 4.16 -17.92
N SER A 346 16.87 3.27 -18.13
CA SER A 346 15.75 3.02 -17.25
C SER A 346 16.22 2.57 -15.86
N VAL A 347 15.49 2.98 -14.82
CA VAL A 347 15.76 2.57 -13.43
C VAL A 347 15.37 1.11 -13.29
N THR A 348 16.23 0.27 -12.73
CA THR A 348 15.99 -1.18 -12.62
C THR A 348 16.00 -1.63 -11.17
N TYR A 349 15.16 -2.61 -10.86
CA TYR A 349 15.19 -3.29 -9.58
C TYR A 349 14.96 -4.79 -9.77
N ASP A 350 15.56 -5.58 -8.88
CA ASP A 350 15.30 -7.01 -8.74
C ASP A 350 15.25 -7.38 -7.25
N PHE A 351 14.04 -7.56 -6.73
CA PHE A 351 13.78 -8.06 -5.39
C PHE A 351 13.36 -9.54 -5.40
N GLY A 352 13.39 -10.22 -6.55
CA GLY A 352 12.89 -11.60 -6.68
C GLY A 352 13.67 -12.61 -5.84
N ASN A 353 14.96 -12.34 -5.60
CA ASN A 353 15.81 -13.18 -4.75
C ASN A 353 15.87 -12.71 -3.29
N ALA A 354 15.28 -11.56 -2.95
CA ALA A 354 15.33 -11.01 -1.60
C ALA A 354 14.43 -11.79 -0.62
N ASP A 355 13.22 -12.15 -1.07
CA ASP A 355 12.29 -13.04 -0.40
C ASP A 355 11.30 -13.60 -1.44
N GLN A 356 11.25 -14.93 -1.58
CA GLN A 356 10.45 -15.61 -2.61
C GLN A 356 8.94 -15.38 -2.49
N ARG A 357 8.48 -14.88 -1.32
CA ARG A 357 7.06 -14.58 -1.10
C ARG A 357 6.66 -13.22 -1.68
N VAL A 358 7.62 -12.32 -1.90
CA VAL A 358 7.33 -11.01 -2.49
C VAL A 358 6.78 -11.23 -3.89
N ASN A 359 5.67 -10.58 -4.19
CA ASN A 359 4.98 -10.66 -5.47
C ASN A 359 4.55 -9.27 -5.99
N GLU A 360 4.88 -8.20 -5.27
CA GLU A 360 4.80 -6.82 -5.75
C GLU A 360 5.87 -5.92 -5.13
N VAL A 361 6.32 -4.96 -5.93
CA VAL A 361 7.16 -3.84 -5.51
C VAL A 361 6.45 -2.54 -5.84
N THR A 362 6.37 -1.63 -4.86
CA THR A 362 5.89 -0.26 -5.06
C THR A 362 7.00 0.73 -4.76
N VAL A 363 7.42 1.48 -5.78
CA VAL A 363 8.34 2.60 -5.64
C VAL A 363 7.51 3.87 -5.50
N THR A 364 7.63 4.58 -4.37
CA THR A 364 6.92 5.83 -4.13
C THR A 364 7.89 7.00 -4.09
N LEU A 365 7.63 7.99 -4.92
CA LEU A 365 8.33 9.26 -4.97
C LEU A 365 7.39 10.35 -4.47
N ARG A 366 7.87 11.22 -3.57
CA ARG A 366 7.11 12.42 -3.17
C ARG A 366 7.96 13.65 -3.30
N TRP A 367 7.35 14.75 -3.69
CA TRP A 367 8.00 16.06 -3.75
C TRP A 367 6.95 17.16 -3.67
N GLN A 368 7.43 18.40 -3.63
CA GLN A 368 6.58 19.58 -3.73
C GLN A 368 7.08 20.47 -4.85
N ASP A 369 6.16 21.03 -5.62
CA ASP A 369 6.46 22.07 -6.61
C ASP A 369 5.32 23.10 -6.71
N GLN A 370 5.63 24.26 -7.30
CA GLN A 370 4.70 25.40 -7.36
C GLN A 370 3.48 25.19 -8.27
N PHE A 371 3.49 24.19 -9.16
CA PHE A 371 2.45 23.98 -10.18
C PHE A 371 1.52 22.81 -9.82
N ASN A 372 2.08 21.76 -9.22
CA ASN A 372 1.40 20.53 -8.88
C ASN A 372 1.14 20.40 -7.37
N GLY A 373 1.71 21.28 -6.55
CA GLY A 373 1.59 21.26 -5.10
C GLY A 373 2.38 20.10 -4.50
N ASN A 374 1.80 19.39 -3.54
CA ASN A 374 2.38 18.16 -3.01
C ASN A 374 2.08 17.02 -3.99
N VAL A 375 3.12 16.37 -4.50
CA VAL A 375 2.97 15.25 -5.42
C VAL A 375 3.39 13.95 -4.75
N SER A 376 2.57 12.91 -4.93
CA SER A 376 2.89 11.53 -4.55
C SER A 376 2.73 10.63 -5.77
N TRP A 377 3.81 10.02 -6.21
CA TRP A 377 3.84 9.13 -7.36
C TRP A 377 4.24 7.72 -6.95
N ALA A 378 3.30 6.78 -7.05
CA ALA A 378 3.50 5.37 -6.74
C ALA A 378 3.57 4.55 -8.04
N ILE A 379 4.68 3.86 -8.23
CA ILE A 379 4.92 2.96 -9.37
C ILE A 379 4.86 1.53 -8.84
N ARG A 380 3.84 0.78 -9.23
CA ARG A 380 3.61 -0.62 -8.81
C ARG A 380 4.06 -1.56 -9.92
N GLY A 381 4.78 -2.62 -9.57
CA GLY A 381 5.21 -3.63 -10.53
C GLY A 381 5.48 -4.99 -9.89
N LYS A 382 5.95 -5.92 -10.72
CA LYS A 382 6.43 -7.26 -10.32
C LYS A 382 7.66 -7.14 -9.40
N THR A 383 8.21 -8.27 -8.95
CA THR A 383 9.42 -8.30 -8.10
C THR A 383 10.68 -7.83 -8.81
N GLN A 384 10.71 -7.92 -10.13
CA GLN A 384 11.77 -7.44 -10.99
C GLN A 384 11.14 -6.61 -12.10
N ALA A 385 11.63 -5.39 -12.31
CA ALA A 385 11.18 -4.57 -13.42
C ALA A 385 12.19 -3.47 -13.78
N SER A 386 11.95 -2.86 -14.94
CA SER A 386 12.55 -1.59 -15.34
C SER A 386 11.49 -0.49 -15.47
N ILE A 387 11.81 0.69 -14.93
CA ILE A 387 11.01 1.90 -14.98
C ILE A 387 11.69 2.85 -15.97
N ALA A 388 10.99 3.21 -17.05
CA ALA A 388 11.48 4.20 -18.00
C ALA A 388 11.97 5.46 -17.29
N ALA A 389 13.14 5.98 -17.67
CA ALA A 389 13.77 7.12 -17.00
C ALA A 389 12.96 8.44 -17.11
N ASP A 390 12.08 8.52 -18.10
CA ASP A 390 11.18 9.64 -18.33
C ASP A 390 9.78 9.13 -18.70
N LEU A 391 8.85 9.21 -17.74
CA LEU A 391 7.44 8.94 -18.00
C LEU A 391 6.74 10.27 -18.30
N SER A 392 6.36 10.48 -19.56
CA SER A 392 5.76 11.74 -20.00
C SER A 392 4.27 11.81 -19.66
N PHE A 393 3.90 12.74 -18.80
CA PHE A 393 2.53 13.03 -18.40
C PHE A 393 1.87 14.14 -19.24
N GLY A 394 2.57 14.64 -20.27
CA GLY A 394 2.04 15.65 -21.19
C GLY A 394 1.51 16.91 -20.48
N ASN A 395 0.28 17.31 -20.78
CA ASN A 395 -0.36 18.49 -20.19
C ASN A 395 -1.02 18.22 -18.83
N TYR A 396 -1.01 16.99 -18.34
CA TYR A 396 -1.69 16.60 -17.09
C TYR A 396 -0.83 16.87 -15.84
N LEU A 397 0.49 16.97 -16.03
CA LEU A 397 1.43 17.40 -15.01
C LEU A 397 2.32 18.48 -15.60
N ASN A 398 2.59 19.56 -14.85
CA ASN A 398 3.68 20.43 -15.25
C ASN A 398 5.00 19.72 -14.91
N GLU A 399 5.71 19.26 -15.93
CA GLU A 399 6.95 18.50 -15.78
C GLU A 399 8.19 19.36 -15.54
N SER A 400 8.01 20.69 -15.38
CA SER A 400 9.10 21.59 -15.03
C SER A 400 9.67 21.23 -13.66
N THR A 401 10.87 20.66 -13.65
CA THR A 401 11.60 20.32 -12.42
C THR A 401 12.30 21.52 -11.78
N ALA A 402 12.09 22.74 -12.30
CA ALA A 402 12.60 23.94 -11.67
C ALA A 402 11.86 24.19 -10.36
N GLN A 403 12.57 24.00 -9.23
CA GLN A 403 12.10 24.17 -7.84
C GLN A 403 11.33 22.98 -7.26
N LEU A 404 11.97 21.82 -7.21
CA LEU A 404 11.52 20.70 -6.37
C LEU A 404 11.96 20.95 -4.91
N SER A 405 11.04 20.81 -3.96
CA SER A 405 11.35 20.83 -2.53
C SER A 405 10.90 19.53 -1.85
N ASN A 406 11.62 19.16 -0.78
CA ASN A 406 11.34 18.01 0.06
C ASN A 406 11.16 16.67 -0.70
N PRO A 407 12.07 16.31 -1.63
CA PRO A 407 11.94 15.04 -2.34
C PRO A 407 12.18 13.86 -1.37
N SER A 408 11.38 12.80 -1.51
CA SER A 408 11.55 11.56 -0.76
C SER A 408 11.28 10.34 -1.64
N LEU A 409 11.95 9.24 -1.32
CA LEU A 409 11.83 7.95 -1.99
C LEU A 409 11.56 6.86 -0.95
N SER A 410 10.54 6.05 -1.18
CA SER A 410 10.31 4.83 -0.42
C SER A 410 10.05 3.66 -1.34
N VAL A 411 10.45 2.47 -0.90
CA VAL A 411 10.18 1.22 -1.60
C VAL A 411 9.40 0.32 -0.67
N THR A 412 8.27 -0.17 -1.13
CA THR A 412 7.43 -1.13 -0.41
C THR A 412 7.48 -2.46 -1.14
N LEU A 413 7.85 -3.51 -0.41
CA LEU A 413 7.76 -4.89 -0.87
C LEU A 413 6.49 -5.49 -0.27
N ALA A 414 5.64 -6.08 -1.10
CA ALA A 414 4.46 -6.81 -0.65
C ALA A 414 4.56 -8.27 -1.07
N ALA A 415 4.27 -9.14 -0.10
CA ALA A 415 4.18 -10.58 -0.19
C ALA A 415 2.76 -10.99 0.17
N HIS A 416 1.87 -10.90 -0.82
CA HIS A 416 0.48 -11.35 -0.68
C HIS A 416 0.46 -12.88 -0.58
N GLN A 417 -0.47 -13.44 0.20
CA GLN A 417 -0.75 -14.89 0.25
C GLN A 417 -1.48 -15.37 -1.03
N PHE A 418 -0.95 -14.96 -2.18
CA PHE A 418 -1.53 -15.08 -3.49
C PHE A 418 -0.55 -15.80 -4.42
N ASN A 419 -1.05 -16.80 -5.15
CA ASN A 419 -0.26 -17.68 -6.01
C ASN A 419 -0.55 -17.52 -7.51
N GLY A 420 -1.36 -16.54 -7.90
CA GLY A 420 -1.60 -16.19 -9.30
C GLY A 420 -0.62 -15.14 -9.83
N ASP A 421 -0.89 -14.64 -11.05
CA ASP A 421 -0.08 -13.62 -11.70
C ASP A 421 -0.35 -12.20 -11.18
N PHE A 422 0.57 -11.28 -11.50
CA PHE A 422 0.50 -9.89 -11.06
C PHE A 422 -0.76 -9.16 -11.55
N ALA A 423 -1.24 -9.46 -12.76
CA ALA A 423 -2.45 -8.85 -13.31
C ALA A 423 -3.69 -9.25 -12.47
N THR A 424 -3.81 -10.53 -12.13
CA THR A 424 -4.87 -11.06 -11.26
C THR A 424 -4.77 -10.47 -9.86
N LEU A 425 -3.56 -10.28 -9.33
CA LEU A 425 -3.33 -9.62 -8.03
C LEU A 425 -3.82 -8.16 -8.03
N GLN A 426 -3.60 -7.41 -9.12
CA GLN A 426 -4.11 -6.03 -9.24
C GLN A 426 -5.64 -6.01 -9.36
N ARG A 427 -6.22 -6.96 -10.09
CA ARG A 427 -7.68 -7.10 -10.19
C ARG A 427 -8.33 -7.39 -8.84
N LEU A 428 -7.82 -8.37 -8.10
CA LEU A 428 -8.40 -8.74 -6.80
C LEU A 428 -8.35 -7.58 -5.80
N ARG A 429 -7.31 -6.75 -5.81
CA ARG A 429 -7.20 -5.61 -4.87
C ARG A 429 -8.25 -4.52 -5.04
N THR A 430 -8.84 -4.48 -6.20
CA THR A 430 -9.59 -3.34 -6.67
C THR A 430 -11.07 -3.70 -6.82
N GLU A 431 -11.41 -4.99 -6.71
CA GLU A 431 -12.77 -5.49 -6.65
C GLU A 431 -13.27 -5.62 -5.20
N PRO A 432 -14.59 -5.48 -4.95
CA PRO A 432 -15.20 -5.94 -3.72
C PRO A 432 -14.99 -7.45 -3.58
N LEU A 433 -14.25 -7.88 -2.58
CA LEU A 433 -13.84 -9.26 -2.40
C LEU A 433 -14.72 -10.01 -1.40
N SER A 434 -14.91 -11.30 -1.66
CA SER A 434 -15.40 -12.25 -0.65
C SER A 434 -14.34 -12.53 0.42
N SER A 435 -14.75 -13.06 1.56
CA SER A 435 -13.84 -13.41 2.66
C SER A 435 -12.69 -14.36 2.24
N ASN A 436 -12.96 -15.28 1.31
CA ASN A 436 -11.93 -16.17 0.77
C ASN A 436 -10.89 -15.42 -0.09
N GLU A 437 -11.32 -14.43 -0.87
CA GLU A 437 -10.40 -13.64 -1.70
C GLU A 437 -9.62 -12.62 -0.85
N ILE A 438 -10.24 -12.07 0.20
CA ILE A 438 -9.53 -11.25 1.20
C ILE A 438 -8.41 -12.07 1.85
N ARG A 439 -8.67 -13.34 2.18
CA ARG A 439 -7.64 -14.26 2.69
C ARG A 439 -6.47 -14.38 1.71
N ASP A 440 -6.76 -14.54 0.42
CA ASP A 440 -5.73 -14.67 -0.61
C ASP A 440 -4.96 -13.33 -0.82
N LEU A 441 -5.60 -12.19 -0.55
CA LEU A 441 -4.94 -10.87 -0.57
C LEU A 441 -4.17 -10.51 0.69
N LEU A 442 -4.28 -11.29 1.78
CA LEU A 442 -3.57 -10.99 3.02
C LEU A 442 -2.10 -10.79 2.73
N ALA A 443 -1.63 -9.57 2.99
CA ALA A 443 -0.29 -9.17 2.67
C ALA A 443 0.60 -9.31 3.89
N GLN A 444 1.78 -9.85 3.67
CA GLN A 444 2.95 -9.42 4.42
C GLN A 444 3.56 -8.25 3.66
N SER A 445 3.80 -7.13 4.32
CA SER A 445 4.49 -6.02 3.68
C SER A 445 5.80 -5.76 4.41
N ALA A 446 6.78 -5.24 3.68
CA ALA A 446 7.98 -4.64 4.21
C ALA A 446 8.14 -3.27 3.57
N PHE A 447 8.24 -2.25 4.40
CA PHE A 447 8.49 -0.88 3.98
C PHE A 447 9.96 -0.58 4.21
N LEU A 448 10.63 -0.12 3.15
CA LEU A 448 11.87 0.62 3.26
C LEU A 448 11.57 2.10 2.99
N ASN A 449 11.83 2.93 4.00
CA ASN A 449 11.93 4.37 3.82
C ASN A 449 13.39 4.75 3.65
N ILE A 450 13.76 5.24 2.46
CA ILE A 450 15.05 5.90 2.24
C ILE A 450 14.79 7.40 2.34
N THR A 451 14.82 7.93 3.55
CA THR A 451 14.81 9.38 3.74
C THR A 451 16.23 9.89 3.55
N ALA A 452 16.45 10.67 2.50
CA ALA A 452 17.59 11.56 2.43
C ALA A 452 17.33 12.70 3.43
N ASP A 453 17.68 12.47 4.70
CA ASP A 453 17.73 13.57 5.65
C ASP A 453 18.83 14.54 5.20
N GLN A 454 18.46 15.80 4.95
CA GLN A 454 19.39 16.86 4.56
C GLN A 454 20.34 17.27 5.68
#